data_AF-A0A316BA31-F1
#
_entry.id   AF-A0A316BA31-F1
#
_cell.length_a   1.000
_cell.length_b   1.000
_cell.length_c   1.000
_cell.angle_alpha   90.00
_cell.angle_beta   90.00
_cell.angle_gamma   90.00
#
_symmetry.space_group_name_H-M   'P 1'
#
loop_
_entity.id
_entity.type
_entity.pdbx_description
1 polymer ?
#
loop_
_entity_poly.entity_id
_entity_poly.type
_entity_poly.pdbx_seq_one_letter_code
_entity_poly.pdbx_strand_id
1 'polypeptide(L)'
;MPHVSGGGSLGGGGFNANNIGNVIHGTKYYYGDSGNRIEDPNDGSDRYLGKTSLAKAKKAFVRSMVITAVLAIILTVFLSIAFPLSAEKLAASESAKPVICDNANIIADEEKLLGTLNEYRTLTGITPVIYTVYEEEWKTGDTSSFSEYAMKQYSNSASDETYFVIVYSVPKDEAGATANGGIKNVTNKVRTVQGDLTYPILRAPTQWKFNGVLKFNSLTGANPGDALEKAFRFAISNAKNKLDNSAGSKLLTLLDNTPLMIAWIVFLAIFIIIIRKYVKEKKAGCGKI
;
A
#
# COMPACT_ATOMS: atom_id res chain seq x y z
N MET A 1 5.51 15.74 -11.97
CA MET A 1 4.65 15.34 -13.12
C MET A 1 3.38 14.74 -12.55
N PRO A 2 2.22 15.38 -12.69
CA PRO A 2 0.97 14.92 -12.07
C PRO A 2 0.52 13.57 -12.65
N HIS A 3 0.01 12.68 -11.79
CA HIS A 3 -0.44 11.34 -12.17
C HIS A 3 -1.97 11.21 -12.17
N VAL A 4 -2.50 10.56 -13.21
CA VAL A 4 -3.92 10.15 -13.30
C VAL A 4 -4.04 8.69 -12.87
N SER A 5 -4.84 8.41 -11.84
CA SER A 5 -5.10 7.03 -11.39
C SER A 5 -6.41 6.50 -12.01
N GLY A 6 -6.28 5.60 -12.98
CA GLY A 6 -7.37 4.77 -13.50
C GLY A 6 -7.37 3.40 -12.80
N GLY A 7 -8.54 2.96 -12.34
CA GLY A 7 -8.72 1.66 -11.69
C GLY A 7 -8.31 0.49 -12.59
N GLY A 8 -7.34 -0.28 -12.13
CA GLY A 8 -6.84 -1.49 -12.78
C GLY A 8 -7.71 -2.71 -12.45
N SER A 9 -8.05 -3.45 -13.51
CA SER A 9 -8.72 -4.75 -13.49
C SER A 9 -7.82 -5.84 -12.90
N LEU A 10 -8.37 -6.67 -12.00
CA LEU A 10 -7.71 -7.86 -11.48
C LEU A 10 -7.83 -9.00 -12.50
N GLY A 11 -6.79 -9.18 -13.31
CA GLY A 11 -6.55 -10.39 -14.10
C GLY A 11 -5.40 -11.18 -13.47
N GLY A 12 -5.74 -12.18 -12.64
CA GLY A 12 -4.76 -13.07 -12.03
C GLY A 12 -4.07 -13.96 -13.06
N GLY A 13 -2.77 -13.77 -13.24
CA GLY A 13 -1.89 -14.69 -13.97
C GLY A 13 -1.27 -15.70 -13.00
N GLY A 14 -1.67 -16.96 -13.14
CA GLY A 14 -1.04 -18.09 -12.46
C GLY A 14 0.34 -18.38 -13.06
N PHE A 15 1.32 -18.59 -12.18
CA PHE A 15 2.64 -19.12 -12.55
C PHE A 15 2.52 -20.62 -12.77
N ASN A 16 2.76 -21.09 -14.01
CA ASN A 16 2.96 -22.49 -14.32
C ASN A 16 4.40 -22.65 -14.82
N ALA A 17 5.25 -23.20 -13.97
CA ALA A 17 6.63 -23.56 -14.31
C ALA A 17 6.69 -25.08 -14.45
N ASN A 18 6.93 -25.57 -15.67
CA ASN A 18 7.38 -26.95 -15.89
C ASN A 18 8.63 -26.92 -16.75
N ASN A 19 9.74 -27.29 -16.12
CA ASN A 19 11.01 -27.57 -16.78
C ASN A 19 11.03 -29.02 -17.27
N ILE A 20 11.60 -29.16 -18.46
CA ILE A 20 12.14 -30.38 -19.05
C ILE A 20 13.47 -30.69 -18.35
N GLY A 21 13.74 -31.96 -18.02
CA GLY A 21 15.13 -32.46 -17.93
C GLY A 21 15.50 -33.33 -16.72
N ASN A 22 15.80 -34.59 -17.04
CA ASN A 22 16.75 -35.51 -16.41
C ASN A 22 16.34 -36.30 -15.15
N VAL A 23 15.82 -37.48 -15.45
CA VAL A 23 15.81 -38.69 -14.62
C VAL A 23 17.24 -39.21 -14.47
N ILE A 24 17.77 -39.26 -13.24
CA ILE A 24 18.86 -40.16 -12.88
C ILE A 24 18.31 -41.15 -11.84
N HIS A 25 18.26 -42.42 -12.24
CA HIS A 25 17.92 -43.54 -11.38
C HIS A 25 19.06 -43.77 -10.37
N GLY A 26 18.80 -43.48 -9.09
CA GLY A 26 19.61 -43.95 -7.96
C GLY A 26 18.75 -44.82 -7.06
N THR A 27 18.90 -46.13 -7.17
CA THR A 27 18.24 -47.14 -6.35
C THR A 27 18.59 -46.95 -4.87
N LYS A 28 17.58 -46.73 -4.03
CA LYS A 28 17.70 -46.73 -2.57
C LYS A 28 17.84 -48.18 -2.08
N TYR A 29 19.04 -48.58 -1.70
CA TYR A 29 19.19 -49.69 -0.77
C TYR A 29 19.08 -49.13 0.66
N TYR A 30 17.98 -49.47 1.32
CA TYR A 30 17.85 -49.35 2.76
C TYR A 30 18.71 -50.45 3.39
N TYR A 31 19.81 -50.06 4.04
CA TYR A 31 20.38 -50.85 5.13
C TYR A 31 20.19 -50.05 6.42
N GLY A 32 19.49 -50.68 7.36
CA GLY A 32 19.31 -50.17 8.70
C GLY A 32 20.62 -50.19 9.48
N ASP A 33 20.70 -49.26 10.42
CA ASP A 33 21.72 -49.18 11.46
C ASP A 33 23.15 -48.85 10.99
N SER A 34 23.56 -47.59 11.18
CA SER A 34 24.92 -47.23 11.61
C SER A 34 25.12 -45.71 11.52
N GLY A 35 25.69 -45.14 12.58
CA GLY A 35 26.20 -43.78 12.53
C GLY A 35 27.28 -43.64 11.46
N ASN A 36 27.38 -42.45 10.87
CA ASN A 36 28.35 -42.12 9.82
C ASN A 36 29.80 -42.43 10.29
N ARG A 37 30.31 -43.60 9.95
CA ARG A 37 31.73 -43.94 9.97
C ARG A 37 32.30 -43.61 8.59
N ILE A 38 33.26 -42.69 8.57
CA ILE A 38 34.19 -42.59 7.46
C ILE A 38 35.43 -43.33 7.95
N GLU A 39 35.60 -44.57 7.52
CA GLU A 39 36.84 -45.32 7.74
C GLU A 39 37.86 -44.85 6.70
N ASP A 40 38.95 -44.25 7.17
CA ASP A 40 40.14 -44.02 6.34
C ASP A 40 40.93 -45.34 6.31
N PRO A 41 41.14 -45.99 5.14
CA PRO A 41 41.63 -47.37 5.10
C PRO A 41 43.08 -47.58 5.56
N ASN A 42 43.85 -46.52 5.86
CA ASN A 42 45.31 -46.61 5.98
C ASN A 42 45.93 -46.13 7.30
N ASP A 43 45.15 -45.66 8.27
CA ASP A 43 45.70 -45.33 9.58
C ASP A 43 44.61 -45.49 10.62
N GLY A 44 44.68 -46.59 11.38
CA GLY A 44 43.69 -47.05 12.38
C GLY A 44 43.48 -46.13 13.58
N SER A 45 43.52 -44.81 13.38
CA SER A 45 43.12 -43.82 14.37
C SER A 45 41.67 -43.38 14.10
N ASP A 46 40.72 -44.00 14.81
CA ASP A 46 39.34 -43.50 14.95
C ASP A 46 39.39 -42.12 15.63
N ARG A 47 39.59 -41.05 14.86
CA ARG A 47 39.51 -39.68 15.38
C ARG A 47 38.05 -39.28 15.52
N TYR A 48 37.53 -39.49 16.72
CA TYR A 48 36.27 -38.92 17.19
C TYR A 48 36.13 -37.45 16.74
N LEU A 49 35.06 -37.13 16.01
CA LEU A 49 34.55 -35.76 15.85
C LEU A 49 33.96 -35.26 17.19
N GLY A 50 34.75 -35.33 18.25
CA GLY A 50 34.36 -35.02 19.61
C GLY A 50 34.71 -33.58 19.96
N LYS A 51 33.69 -32.79 20.28
CA LYS A 51 33.75 -31.46 20.93
C LYS A 51 34.23 -30.28 20.07
N THR A 52 35.27 -30.40 19.24
CA THR A 52 35.78 -29.25 18.46
C THR A 52 34.85 -28.86 17.30
N SER A 53 34.28 -29.84 16.58
CA SER A 53 33.32 -29.62 15.49
C SER A 53 31.99 -29.02 15.97
N LEU A 54 31.50 -29.48 17.12
CA LEU A 54 30.26 -29.00 17.76
C LEU A 54 30.42 -27.58 18.32
N ALA A 55 31.57 -27.24 18.90
CA ALA A 55 31.89 -25.88 19.33
C ALA A 55 32.04 -24.92 18.13
N LYS A 56 32.64 -25.39 17.02
CA LYS A 56 32.74 -24.64 15.76
C LYS A 56 31.35 -24.42 15.14
N ALA A 57 30.48 -25.42 15.17
CA ALA A 57 29.09 -25.33 14.71
C ALA A 57 28.25 -24.38 15.58
N LYS A 58 28.39 -24.42 16.91
CA LYS A 58 27.74 -23.48 17.83
C LYS A 58 28.19 -22.04 17.60
N LYS A 59 29.50 -21.80 17.42
CA LYS A 59 30.03 -20.47 17.09
C LYS A 59 29.54 -19.97 15.72
N ALA A 60 29.47 -20.85 14.72
CA ALA A 60 28.94 -20.51 13.40
C ALA A 60 27.44 -20.17 13.45
N PHE A 61 26.66 -20.90 14.26
CA PHE A 61 25.24 -20.65 14.47
C PHE A 61 24.97 -19.31 15.18
N VAL A 62 25.68 -19.01 16.27
CA VAL A 62 25.56 -17.72 16.97
C VAL A 62 25.99 -16.57 16.06
N ARG A 63 27.06 -16.74 15.28
CA ARG A 63 27.51 -15.72 14.32
C ARG A 63 26.48 -15.47 13.22
N SER A 64 25.83 -16.51 12.70
CA SER A 64 24.71 -16.37 11.77
C SER A 64 23.53 -15.61 12.39
N MET A 65 23.16 -15.93 13.63
CA MET A 65 22.07 -15.25 14.33
C MET A 65 22.37 -13.76 14.55
N VAL A 66 23.59 -13.42 14.96
CA VAL A 66 24.02 -12.02 15.15
C VAL A 66 24.04 -11.28 13.81
N ILE A 67 24.54 -11.90 12.75
CA ILE A 67 24.54 -11.28 11.41
C ILE A 67 23.11 -11.03 10.93
N THR A 68 22.19 -11.99 11.08
CA THR A 68 20.79 -11.80 10.69
C THR A 68 20.11 -10.71 11.52
N ALA A 69 20.37 -10.64 12.82
CA ALA A 69 19.83 -9.58 13.68
C ALA A 69 20.37 -8.19 13.29
N VAL A 70 21.67 -8.07 13.03
CA VAL A 70 22.30 -6.83 12.59
C VAL A 70 21.79 -6.41 11.21
N LEU A 71 21.66 -7.34 10.27
CA LEU A 71 21.12 -7.05 8.94
C LEU A 71 19.65 -6.57 9.02
N ALA A 72 18.85 -7.16 9.91
CA ALA A 72 17.48 -6.74 10.15
C ALA A 72 17.42 -5.32 10.72
N ILE A 73 18.28 -4.99 11.70
CA ILE A 73 18.36 -3.65 12.28
C ILE A 73 18.76 -2.63 11.21
N ILE A 74 19.80 -2.92 10.43
CA ILE A 74 20.26 -2.04 9.34
C ILE A 74 19.14 -1.84 8.32
N LEU A 75 18.43 -2.90 7.93
CA LEU A 75 17.30 -2.81 7.01
C LEU A 75 16.18 -1.95 7.59
N THR A 76 15.81 -2.11 8.86
CA THR A 76 14.79 -1.26 9.50
C THR A 76 15.21 0.20 9.60
N VAL A 77 16.47 0.48 9.93
CA VAL A 77 17.00 1.86 9.97
C VAL A 77 17.00 2.46 8.56
N PHE A 78 17.46 1.71 7.56
CA PHE A 78 17.47 2.15 6.16
C PHE A 78 16.06 2.44 5.64
N LEU A 79 15.09 1.56 5.93
CA LEU A 79 13.68 1.77 5.58
C LEU A 79 13.06 2.95 6.33
N SER A 80 13.45 3.21 7.58
CA SER A 80 12.95 4.35 8.37
C SER A 80 13.46 5.69 7.85
N ILE A 81 14.66 5.73 7.27
CA ILE A 81 15.23 6.93 6.65
C ILE A 81 14.65 7.13 5.24
N ALA A 82 14.47 6.05 4.47
CA ALA A 82 13.94 6.13 3.11
C ALA A 82 12.43 6.46 3.05
N PHE A 83 11.67 6.13 4.10
CA PHE A 83 10.24 6.40 4.19
C PHE A 83 9.93 7.23 5.44
N PRO A 84 9.99 8.58 5.38
CA PRO A 84 9.65 9.41 6.53
C PRO A 84 8.23 9.08 7.00
N LEU A 85 8.13 8.68 8.27
CA LEU A 85 6.90 8.25 8.95
C LEU A 85 6.00 9.42 9.37
N SER A 86 6.52 10.65 9.32
CA SER A 86 5.74 11.86 9.62
C SER A 86 5.36 12.53 8.31
N ALA A 87 4.07 12.51 7.99
CA ALA A 87 3.51 13.48 7.07
C ALA A 87 3.49 14.82 7.81
N GLU A 88 4.11 15.84 7.25
CA GLU A 88 3.98 17.21 7.74
C GLU A 88 2.83 17.89 6.99
N LYS A 89 2.12 18.79 7.66
CA LYS A 89 1.10 19.62 7.01
C LYS A 89 1.78 20.43 5.89
N LEU A 90 1.18 20.47 4.71
CA LEU A 90 1.71 21.29 3.62
C LEU A 90 1.52 22.77 3.94
N ALA A 91 2.51 23.59 3.59
CA ALA A 91 2.36 25.04 3.58
C ALA A 91 1.28 25.39 2.55
N ALA A 92 0.06 25.66 3.03
CA ALA A 92 -1.03 26.03 2.15
C ALA A 92 -0.71 27.37 1.49
N SER A 93 -0.84 27.44 0.17
CA SER A 93 -0.85 28.74 -0.51
C SER A 93 -2.02 29.58 0.05
N GLU A 94 -1.73 30.75 0.59
CA GLU A 94 -2.74 31.61 1.24
C GLU A 94 -3.88 32.03 0.30
N SER A 95 -3.62 32.07 -1.01
CA SER A 95 -4.59 32.43 -2.04
C SER A 95 -5.42 31.25 -2.55
N ALA A 96 -4.93 30.01 -2.42
CA ALA A 96 -5.62 28.83 -2.92
C ALA A 96 -6.83 28.51 -2.03
N LYS A 97 -8.03 28.40 -2.60
CA LYS A 97 -9.27 28.05 -1.87
C LYS A 97 -9.94 26.84 -2.52
N PRO A 98 -10.65 26.00 -1.76
CA PRO A 98 -11.48 24.97 -2.35
C PRO A 98 -12.56 25.58 -3.23
N VAL A 99 -12.85 24.94 -4.36
CA VAL A 99 -13.86 25.40 -5.33
C VAL A 99 -14.72 24.23 -5.78
N ILE A 100 -16.03 24.48 -5.93
CA ILE A 100 -17.00 23.57 -6.54
C ILE A 100 -17.51 24.25 -7.81
N CYS A 101 -17.33 23.60 -8.95
CA CYS A 101 -17.84 24.01 -10.25
C CYS A 101 -18.91 22.99 -10.68
N ASP A 102 -20.15 23.16 -10.22
CA ASP A 102 -21.25 22.21 -10.47
C ASP A 102 -21.97 22.45 -11.83
N ASN A 103 -21.24 22.37 -12.95
CA ASN A 103 -21.83 22.66 -14.27
C ASN A 103 -22.94 21.66 -14.67
N ALA A 104 -22.92 20.45 -14.12
CA ALA A 104 -23.94 19.45 -14.35
C ALA A 104 -25.14 19.55 -13.37
N ASN A 105 -25.08 20.46 -12.39
CA ASN A 105 -26.13 20.68 -11.38
C ASN A 105 -26.56 19.38 -10.66
N ILE A 106 -25.57 18.61 -10.19
CA ILE A 106 -25.77 17.31 -9.55
C ILE A 106 -25.36 17.28 -8.07
N ILE A 107 -24.92 18.42 -7.52
CA ILE A 107 -24.57 18.57 -6.11
C ILE A 107 -25.73 19.27 -5.40
N ALA A 108 -26.50 18.50 -4.63
CA ALA A 108 -27.70 19.03 -3.96
C ALA A 108 -27.40 20.05 -2.84
N ASP A 109 -26.27 19.87 -2.12
CA ASP A 109 -25.86 20.72 -1.00
C ASP A 109 -24.39 21.11 -1.14
N GLU A 110 -24.14 22.14 -1.95
CA GLU A 110 -22.79 22.66 -2.20
C GLU A 110 -22.16 23.26 -0.93
N GLU A 111 -22.95 23.91 -0.07
CA GLU A 111 -22.44 24.59 1.12
C GLU A 111 -21.84 23.60 2.12
N LYS A 112 -22.57 22.52 2.40
CA LYS A 112 -22.10 21.43 3.27
C LYS A 112 -20.86 20.74 2.71
N LEU A 113 -20.83 20.50 1.40
CA LEU A 113 -19.66 19.92 0.75
C LEU A 113 -18.47 20.88 0.86
N LEU A 114 -18.65 22.16 0.54
CA LEU A 114 -17.62 23.19 0.62
C LEU A 114 -17.06 23.35 2.04
N GLY A 115 -17.91 23.27 3.07
CA GLY A 115 -17.47 23.25 4.46
C GLY A 115 -16.53 22.07 4.76
N THR A 116 -16.86 20.88 4.24
CA THR A 116 -16.01 19.69 4.37
C THR A 116 -14.68 19.85 3.63
N LEU A 117 -14.69 20.44 2.43
CA LEU A 117 -13.48 20.73 1.65
C LEU A 117 -12.56 21.71 2.38
N ASN A 118 -13.12 22.75 2.99
CA ASN A 118 -12.38 23.72 3.79
C ASN A 118 -11.75 23.10 5.03
N GLU A 119 -12.44 22.18 5.71
CA GLU A 119 -11.84 21.42 6.82
C GLU A 119 -10.64 20.58 6.32
N TYR A 120 -10.80 19.85 5.22
CA TYR A 120 -9.73 19.05 4.65
C TYR A 120 -8.50 19.89 4.28
N ARG A 121 -8.70 21.03 3.61
CA ARG A 121 -7.62 21.97 3.30
C ARG A 121 -6.96 22.53 4.55
N THR A 122 -7.75 22.97 5.53
CA THR A 122 -7.22 23.56 6.77
C THR A 122 -6.34 22.56 7.53
N LEU A 123 -6.74 21.29 7.53
CA LEU A 123 -5.99 20.21 8.15
C LEU A 123 -4.71 19.85 7.39
N THR A 124 -4.80 19.69 6.06
CA THR A 124 -3.74 19.06 5.26
C THR A 124 -2.86 20.02 4.48
N GLY A 125 -3.37 21.21 4.18
CA GLY A 125 -2.82 22.14 3.21
C GLY A 125 -3.10 21.78 1.74
N ILE A 126 -3.78 20.66 1.46
CA ILE A 126 -4.18 20.25 0.11
C ILE A 126 -5.41 21.04 -0.32
N THR A 127 -5.42 21.60 -1.52
CA THR A 127 -6.56 22.37 -2.05
C THR A 127 -7.44 21.50 -2.94
N PRO A 128 -8.61 21.03 -2.47
CA PRO A 128 -9.53 20.24 -3.28
C PRO A 128 -10.33 21.13 -4.24
N VAL A 129 -10.49 20.70 -5.49
CA VAL A 129 -11.32 21.36 -6.50
C VAL A 129 -12.23 20.33 -7.15
N ILE A 130 -13.52 20.64 -7.26
CA ILE A 130 -14.53 19.72 -7.79
C ILE A 130 -15.11 20.33 -9.06
N TYR A 131 -15.16 19.54 -10.13
CA TYR A 131 -15.89 19.84 -11.34
C TYR A 131 -16.96 18.78 -11.55
N THR A 132 -18.18 19.20 -11.83
CA THR A 132 -19.18 18.33 -12.46
C THR A 132 -19.37 18.78 -13.89
N VAL A 133 -19.54 17.83 -14.80
CA VAL A 133 -19.62 18.09 -16.24
C VAL A 133 -20.55 17.10 -16.91
N TYR A 134 -21.23 17.54 -17.95
CA TYR A 134 -21.99 16.64 -18.80
C TYR A 134 -21.06 15.80 -19.69
N GLU A 135 -21.38 14.52 -19.86
CA GLU A 135 -20.55 13.60 -20.64
C GLU A 135 -20.39 14.04 -22.09
N GLU A 136 -21.45 14.64 -22.64
CA GLU A 136 -21.51 15.17 -23.99
C GLU A 136 -20.60 16.39 -24.19
N GLU A 137 -20.34 17.16 -23.13
CA GLU A 137 -19.55 18.40 -23.22
C GLU A 137 -18.07 18.13 -23.34
N TRP A 138 -17.52 17.22 -22.53
CA TRP A 138 -16.09 16.90 -22.63
C TRP A 138 -15.79 15.98 -23.83
N LYS A 139 -16.75 15.16 -24.27
CA LYS A 139 -16.59 14.31 -25.47
C LYS A 139 -16.58 15.08 -26.78
N THR A 140 -17.23 16.24 -26.83
CA THR A 140 -17.29 17.09 -28.03
C THR A 140 -16.16 18.12 -28.10
N GLY A 141 -15.40 18.29 -27.01
CA GLY A 141 -14.25 19.19 -26.96
C GLY A 141 -12.94 18.57 -27.46
N ASP A 142 -11.84 19.31 -27.28
CA ASP A 142 -10.50 18.97 -27.80
C ASP A 142 -9.77 17.82 -27.05
N THR A 143 -10.48 17.03 -26.24
CA THR A 143 -9.87 15.99 -25.39
C THR A 143 -10.23 14.61 -25.89
N SER A 144 -9.23 13.74 -26.07
CA SER A 144 -9.45 12.39 -26.62
C SER A 144 -9.95 11.38 -25.58
N SER A 145 -9.83 11.72 -24.28
CA SER A 145 -10.30 10.87 -23.18
C SER A 145 -10.72 11.68 -21.96
N PHE A 146 -11.54 11.06 -21.09
CA PHE A 146 -11.94 11.66 -19.82
C PHE A 146 -10.74 11.94 -18.89
N SER A 147 -9.69 11.13 -19.00
CA SER A 147 -8.43 11.32 -18.26
C SER A 147 -7.70 12.59 -18.72
N GLU A 148 -7.64 12.83 -20.03
CA GLU A 148 -7.07 14.08 -20.58
C GLU A 148 -7.88 15.30 -20.18
N TYR A 149 -9.22 15.19 -20.19
CA TYR A 149 -10.09 16.25 -19.71
C TYR A 149 -9.83 16.58 -18.24
N ALA A 150 -9.75 15.56 -17.37
CA ALA A 150 -9.45 15.78 -15.95
C ALA A 150 -8.07 16.41 -15.74
N MET A 151 -7.07 16.03 -16.53
CA MET A 151 -5.74 16.66 -16.50
C MET A 151 -5.79 18.12 -16.97
N LYS A 152 -6.56 18.43 -18.01
CA LYS A 152 -6.78 19.80 -18.48
C LYS A 152 -7.42 20.66 -17.39
N GLN A 153 -8.43 20.14 -16.69
CA GLN A 153 -9.04 20.84 -15.55
C GLN A 153 -8.05 21.06 -14.41
N TYR A 154 -7.18 20.08 -14.15
CA TYR A 154 -6.10 20.24 -13.18
C TYR A 154 -5.16 21.38 -13.57
N SER A 155 -4.61 21.37 -14.79
CA SER A 155 -3.71 22.42 -15.28
C SER A 155 -4.33 23.81 -15.27
N ASN A 156 -5.64 23.91 -15.50
CA ASN A 156 -6.35 25.19 -15.49
C ASN A 156 -6.61 25.75 -14.07
N SER A 157 -6.73 24.87 -13.07
CA SER A 157 -7.11 25.25 -11.71
C SER A 157 -5.94 25.30 -10.74
N ALA A 158 -4.92 24.47 -10.95
CA ALA A 158 -3.79 24.33 -10.05
C ALA A 158 -2.73 25.40 -10.29
N SER A 159 -2.56 26.30 -9.33
CA SER A 159 -1.46 27.26 -9.31
C SER A 159 -0.12 26.65 -8.84
N ASP A 160 -0.19 25.50 -8.18
CA ASP A 160 0.95 24.75 -7.65
C ASP A 160 0.62 23.24 -7.55
N GLU A 161 1.53 22.44 -7.00
CA GLU A 161 1.36 20.98 -6.87
C GLU A 161 0.60 20.54 -5.59
N THR A 162 -0.08 21.46 -4.89
CA THR A 162 -0.86 21.16 -3.67
C THR A 162 -2.34 20.87 -3.96
N TYR A 163 -2.76 20.89 -5.23
CA TYR A 163 -4.15 20.73 -5.62
C TYR A 163 -4.56 19.25 -5.72
N PHE A 164 -5.83 18.99 -5.41
CA PHE A 164 -6.49 17.71 -5.62
C PHE A 164 -7.79 17.94 -6.39
N VAL A 165 -7.79 17.62 -7.68
CA VAL A 165 -8.88 17.92 -8.60
C VAL A 165 -9.71 16.66 -8.82
N ILE A 166 -11.01 16.78 -8.65
CA ILE A 166 -12.00 15.72 -8.86
C ILE A 166 -12.94 16.17 -9.95
N VAL A 167 -13.02 15.38 -11.02
CA VAL A 167 -13.95 15.62 -12.12
C VAL A 167 -14.99 14.51 -12.15
N TYR A 168 -16.25 14.92 -12.14
CA TYR A 168 -17.42 14.07 -12.13
C TYR A 168 -18.19 14.27 -13.44
N SER A 169 -18.32 13.21 -14.25
CA SER A 169 -19.03 13.20 -15.52
C SER A 169 -20.39 12.51 -15.37
N VAL A 170 -21.44 13.10 -15.94
CA VAL A 170 -22.78 12.51 -15.97
C VAL A 170 -23.43 12.73 -17.34
N PRO A 171 -24.10 11.72 -17.93
CA PRO A 171 -24.95 11.95 -19.10
C PRO A 171 -26.06 12.96 -18.83
N LYS A 172 -26.41 13.81 -19.80
CA LYS A 172 -27.47 14.84 -19.63
C LYS A 172 -28.81 14.26 -19.21
N ASP A 173 -29.18 13.12 -19.76
CA ASP A 173 -30.43 12.41 -19.47
C ASP A 173 -30.47 11.75 -18.07
N GLU A 174 -29.30 11.54 -17.44
CA GLU A 174 -29.19 10.96 -16.10
C GLU A 174 -29.03 12.00 -14.97
N ALA A 175 -28.77 13.26 -15.29
CA ALA A 175 -28.38 14.28 -14.30
C ALA A 175 -29.47 14.56 -13.25
N GLY A 176 -30.73 14.69 -13.65
CA GLY A 176 -31.84 14.92 -12.71
C GLY A 176 -32.07 13.76 -11.73
N ALA A 177 -31.90 12.52 -12.20
CA ALA A 177 -31.98 11.33 -11.33
C ALA A 177 -30.77 11.24 -10.40
N THR A 178 -29.59 11.64 -10.89
CA THR A 178 -28.33 11.68 -10.14
C THR A 178 -28.33 12.72 -9.03
N ALA A 179 -28.90 13.90 -9.26
CA ALA A 179 -28.99 14.95 -8.24
C ALA A 179 -29.78 14.49 -7.00
N ASN A 180 -30.75 13.60 -7.21
CA ASN A 180 -31.67 13.10 -6.19
C ASN A 180 -31.37 11.66 -5.71
N GLY A 181 -30.28 11.05 -6.18
CA GLY A 181 -30.00 9.64 -5.90
C GLY A 181 -28.63 9.15 -6.34
N GLY A 182 -28.40 7.85 -6.23
CA GLY A 182 -27.13 7.23 -6.60
C GLY A 182 -26.97 7.03 -8.11
N ILE A 183 -25.72 6.87 -8.56
CA ILE A 183 -25.38 6.63 -9.96
C ILE A 183 -25.03 5.17 -10.21
N LYS A 184 -25.56 4.60 -11.31
CA LYS A 184 -25.05 3.35 -11.88
C LYS A 184 -23.74 3.61 -12.66
N ASN A 185 -22.69 2.83 -12.39
CA ASN A 185 -21.38 2.86 -13.06
C ASN A 185 -20.46 4.06 -12.76
N VAL A 186 -20.29 4.40 -11.48
CA VAL A 186 -19.42 5.49 -10.98
C VAL A 186 -17.95 5.41 -11.44
N THR A 187 -17.43 4.20 -11.67
CA THR A 187 -15.99 3.97 -12.01
C THR A 187 -15.54 4.66 -13.31
N ASN A 188 -16.44 4.86 -14.27
CA ASN A 188 -16.14 5.55 -15.53
C ASN A 188 -16.53 7.02 -15.51
N LYS A 189 -17.16 7.47 -14.42
CA LYS A 189 -17.77 8.78 -14.28
C LYS A 189 -16.99 9.70 -13.34
N VAL A 190 -15.96 9.19 -12.65
CA VAL A 190 -15.10 10.02 -11.79
C VAL A 190 -13.63 9.85 -12.15
N ARG A 191 -12.91 10.97 -12.22
CA ARG A 191 -11.46 11.02 -12.31
C ARG A 191 -10.91 11.97 -11.26
N THR A 192 -9.81 11.56 -10.62
CA THR A 192 -9.09 12.36 -9.64
C THR A 192 -7.68 12.60 -10.14
N VAL A 193 -7.20 13.83 -10.07
CA VAL A 193 -5.82 14.23 -10.40
C VAL A 193 -5.24 14.92 -9.17
N GLN A 194 -4.03 14.54 -8.78
CA GLN A 194 -3.36 15.12 -7.62
C GLN A 194 -1.98 15.63 -8.00
N GLY A 195 -1.57 16.75 -7.39
CA GLY A 195 -0.20 17.24 -7.51
C GLY A 195 0.79 16.45 -6.67
N ASP A 196 2.07 16.49 -7.04
CA ASP A 196 3.11 15.66 -6.43
C ASP A 196 3.32 16.00 -4.95
N LEU A 197 3.20 17.27 -4.57
CA LEU A 197 3.32 17.72 -3.18
C LEU A 197 2.21 17.18 -2.27
N THR A 198 1.09 16.69 -2.81
CA THR A 198 0.02 16.06 -2.02
C THR A 198 0.40 14.67 -1.48
N TYR A 199 1.41 14.02 -2.07
CA TYR A 199 1.74 12.61 -1.84
C TYR A 199 2.01 12.23 -0.37
N PRO A 200 2.71 13.05 0.47
CA PRO A 200 2.97 12.69 1.86
C PRO A 200 1.69 12.38 2.66
N ILE A 201 0.58 13.07 2.34
CA ILE A 201 -0.72 12.94 3.01
C ILE A 201 -1.65 12.01 2.20
N LEU A 202 -1.78 12.27 0.90
CA LEU A 202 -2.64 11.56 -0.05
C LEU A 202 -1.82 10.54 -0.88
N ARG A 203 -1.37 9.47 -0.21
CA ARG A 203 -0.68 8.34 -0.86
C ARG A 203 -1.65 7.45 -1.64
N ALA A 204 -1.11 6.64 -2.55
CA ALA A 204 -1.90 5.70 -3.37
C ALA A 204 -2.89 4.83 -2.57
N PRO A 205 -2.55 4.23 -1.40
CA PRO A 205 -3.53 3.45 -0.62
C PRO A 205 -4.68 4.31 -0.06
N THR A 206 -4.37 5.54 0.35
CA THR A 206 -5.38 6.51 0.83
C THR A 206 -6.29 6.94 -0.31
N GLN A 207 -5.73 7.28 -1.47
CA GLN A 207 -6.48 7.64 -2.66
C GLN A 207 -7.37 6.49 -3.15
N TRP A 208 -6.85 5.26 -3.11
CA TRP A 208 -7.64 4.06 -3.46
C TRP A 208 -8.84 3.88 -2.51
N LYS A 209 -8.65 4.03 -1.20
CA LYS A 209 -9.75 3.96 -0.23
C LYS A 209 -10.74 5.12 -0.39
N PHE A 210 -10.26 6.33 -0.66
CA PHE A 210 -11.10 7.50 -0.97
C PHE A 210 -12.02 7.21 -2.16
N ASN A 211 -11.45 6.73 -3.27
CA ASN A 211 -12.21 6.34 -4.47
C ASN A 211 -13.19 5.20 -4.17
N GLY A 212 -12.80 4.25 -3.29
CA GLY A 212 -13.68 3.19 -2.81
C GLY A 212 -14.89 3.70 -2.04
N VAL A 213 -14.69 4.65 -1.11
CA VAL A 213 -15.76 5.27 -0.31
C VAL A 213 -16.72 6.04 -1.21
N LEU A 214 -16.18 6.83 -2.15
CA LEU A 214 -16.97 7.57 -3.13
C LEU A 214 -17.85 6.60 -3.95
N LYS A 215 -17.23 5.58 -4.54
CA LYS A 215 -17.92 4.57 -5.34
C LYS A 215 -19.01 3.85 -4.55
N PHE A 216 -18.71 3.39 -3.34
CA PHE A 216 -19.66 2.69 -2.49
C PHE A 216 -20.90 3.55 -2.23
N ASN A 217 -20.70 4.80 -1.79
CA ASN A 217 -21.81 5.67 -1.44
C ASN A 217 -22.69 6.02 -2.63
N SER A 218 -22.08 6.34 -3.78
CA SER A 218 -22.81 6.59 -5.01
C SER A 218 -23.59 5.36 -5.50
N LEU A 219 -23.10 4.13 -5.28
CA LEU A 219 -23.84 2.90 -5.60
C LEU A 219 -24.99 2.62 -4.63
N THR A 220 -24.85 3.01 -3.37
CA THR A 220 -25.90 2.83 -2.34
C THR A 220 -26.99 3.90 -2.35
N GLY A 221 -27.00 4.78 -3.35
CA GLY A 221 -28.07 5.77 -3.52
C GLY A 221 -27.75 7.18 -3.03
N ALA A 222 -26.54 7.46 -2.55
CA ALA A 222 -26.16 8.82 -2.18
C ALA A 222 -25.99 9.69 -3.43
N ASN A 223 -26.51 10.92 -3.39
CA ASN A 223 -26.22 11.91 -4.42
C ASN A 223 -24.70 12.21 -4.46
N PRO A 224 -24.18 12.74 -5.58
CA PRO A 224 -22.76 13.03 -5.74
C PRO A 224 -22.17 13.90 -4.63
N GLY A 225 -22.91 14.92 -4.18
CA GLY A 225 -22.48 15.81 -3.10
C GLY A 225 -22.22 15.05 -1.79
N ASP A 226 -23.18 14.25 -1.34
CA ASP A 226 -23.05 13.44 -0.12
C ASP A 226 -21.99 12.34 -0.25
N ALA A 227 -21.85 11.75 -1.44
CA ALA A 227 -20.82 10.72 -1.68
C ALA A 227 -19.41 11.32 -1.62
N LEU A 228 -19.21 12.51 -2.19
CA LEU A 228 -17.97 13.28 -2.10
C LEU A 228 -17.70 13.72 -0.66
N GLU A 229 -18.71 14.23 0.04
CA GLU A 229 -18.59 14.63 1.44
C GLU A 229 -18.07 13.47 2.29
N LYS A 230 -18.69 12.29 2.20
CA LYS A 230 -18.26 11.09 2.93
C LYS A 230 -16.84 10.64 2.57
N ALA A 231 -16.47 10.74 1.29
CA ALA A 231 -15.10 10.43 0.86
C ALA A 231 -14.08 11.41 1.47
N PHE A 232 -14.40 12.70 1.53
CA PHE A 232 -13.56 13.70 2.20
C PHE A 232 -13.55 13.54 3.71
N ARG A 233 -14.66 13.16 4.36
CA ARG A 233 -14.68 12.82 5.79
C ARG A 233 -13.73 11.67 6.10
N PHE A 234 -13.69 10.64 5.25
CA PHE A 234 -12.70 9.58 5.34
C PHE A 234 -11.26 10.13 5.20
N ALA A 235 -10.99 10.98 4.20
CA ALA A 235 -9.67 11.56 3.99
C ALA A 235 -9.22 12.44 5.17
N ILE A 236 -10.14 13.23 5.75
CA ILE A 236 -9.92 14.03 6.96
C ILE A 236 -9.54 13.13 8.13
N SER A 237 -10.31 12.07 8.39
CA SER A 237 -10.01 11.14 9.49
C SER A 237 -8.64 10.49 9.32
N ASN A 238 -8.30 10.07 8.09
CA ASN A 238 -7.01 9.49 7.80
C ASN A 238 -5.86 10.51 7.95
N ALA A 239 -6.06 11.76 7.52
CA ALA A 239 -5.10 12.83 7.70
C ALA A 239 -4.90 13.19 9.18
N LYS A 240 -5.97 13.28 9.99
CA LYS A 240 -5.89 13.49 11.44
C LYS A 240 -5.02 12.40 12.08
N ASN A 241 -5.26 11.14 11.73
CA ASN A 241 -4.45 10.03 12.24
C ASN A 241 -2.98 10.13 11.81
N LYS A 242 -2.67 10.60 10.60
CA LYS A 242 -1.28 10.72 10.13
C LYS A 242 -0.54 11.94 10.69
N LEU A 243 -1.25 13.02 10.96
CA LEU A 243 -0.71 14.27 11.50
C LEU A 243 -0.62 14.26 13.03
N ASP A 244 -1.43 13.44 13.70
CA ASP A 244 -1.32 13.21 15.14
C ASP A 244 -0.03 12.43 15.45
N ASN A 245 0.80 12.97 16.34
CA ASN A 245 2.09 12.41 16.74
C ASN A 245 1.98 11.38 17.89
N SER A 246 0.77 10.96 18.26
CA SER A 246 0.54 9.97 19.31
C SER A 246 1.18 8.59 19.00
N ALA A 247 1.54 7.83 20.03
CA ALA A 247 2.20 6.54 19.83
C ALA A 247 1.36 5.52 19.04
N GLY A 248 0.02 5.63 19.11
CA GLY A 248 -0.92 4.77 18.38
C GLY A 248 -1.00 5.07 16.88
N SER A 249 -0.88 6.33 16.47
CA SER A 249 -0.85 6.69 15.05
C SER A 249 0.40 6.19 14.34
N LYS A 250 1.56 6.20 15.03
CA LYS A 250 2.82 5.65 14.51
C LYS A 250 2.73 4.14 14.23
N LEU A 251 1.93 3.40 14.98
CA LEU A 251 1.67 1.98 14.73
C LEU A 251 0.79 1.77 13.49
N LEU A 252 -0.22 2.63 13.29
CA LEU A 252 -1.08 2.59 12.11
C LEU A 252 -0.34 3.03 10.83
N THR A 253 0.56 4.01 10.90
CA THR A 253 1.40 4.38 9.74
C THR A 253 2.40 3.29 9.37
N LEU A 254 2.84 2.47 10.34
CA LEU A 254 3.60 1.25 10.06
C LEU A 254 2.78 0.18 9.32
N LEU A 255 1.47 0.06 9.59
CA LEU A 255 0.58 -0.88 8.90
C LEU A 255 0.31 -0.47 7.43
N ASP A 256 0.28 0.83 7.12
CA ASP A 256 0.15 1.33 5.75
C ASP A 256 1.43 1.11 4.91
N ASN A 257 2.59 0.88 5.55
CA ASN A 257 3.84 0.52 4.89
C ASN A 257 3.97 -1.00 4.72
N THR A 258 3.25 -1.53 3.72
CA THR A 258 3.30 -2.95 3.29
C THR A 258 4.71 -3.58 3.18
N PRO A 259 5.77 -2.90 2.69
CA PRO A 259 7.10 -3.54 2.62
C PRO A 259 7.72 -3.80 4.00
N LEU A 260 7.45 -2.96 5.00
CA LEU A 260 7.97 -3.16 6.37
C LEU A 260 7.28 -4.34 7.07
N MET A 261 5.98 -4.52 6.85
CA MET A 261 5.23 -5.66 7.37
C MET A 261 5.71 -6.99 6.78
N ILE A 262 5.98 -7.04 5.47
CA ILE A 262 6.53 -8.23 4.82
C ILE A 262 7.91 -8.56 5.40
N ALA A 263 8.78 -7.56 5.58
CA ALA A 263 10.08 -7.75 6.22
C ALA A 263 9.94 -8.27 7.66
N TRP A 264 8.99 -7.76 8.44
CA TRP A 264 8.72 -8.23 9.80
C TRP A 264 8.19 -9.66 9.86
N ILE A 265 7.29 -10.03 8.95
CA ILE A 265 6.73 -11.39 8.84
C ILE A 265 7.83 -12.38 8.45
N VAL A 266 8.66 -12.02 7.48
CA VAL A 266 9.82 -12.83 7.07
C VAL A 266 10.80 -12.99 8.23
N PHE A 267 11.08 -11.91 8.97
CA PHE A 267 11.93 -11.95 10.15
C PHE A 267 11.37 -12.86 11.24
N LEU A 268 10.07 -12.74 11.58
CA LEU A 268 9.39 -13.60 12.55
C LEU A 268 9.42 -15.07 12.12
N ALA A 269 9.19 -15.36 10.84
CA ALA A 269 9.23 -16.71 10.30
C ALA A 269 10.64 -17.32 10.45
N ILE A 270 11.68 -16.57 10.08
CA ILE A 270 13.08 -16.99 10.25
C ILE A 270 13.40 -17.20 11.74
N PHE A 271 12.99 -16.28 12.60
CA PHE A 271 13.21 -16.36 14.05
C PHE A 271 12.54 -17.59 14.68
N ILE A 272 11.30 -17.90 14.30
CA ILE A 272 10.57 -19.10 14.74
C ILE A 272 11.28 -20.37 14.27
N ILE A 273 11.76 -20.41 13.02
CA ILE A 273 12.52 -21.56 12.49
C ILE A 273 13.81 -21.77 13.30
N ILE A 274 14.53 -20.70 13.62
CA ILE A 274 15.74 -20.74 14.45
C ILE A 274 15.44 -21.29 15.85
N ILE A 275 14.40 -20.78 16.52
CA ILE A 275 13.99 -21.26 17.85
C ILE A 275 13.62 -22.75 17.80
N ARG A 276 12.80 -23.16 16.83
CA ARG A 276 12.39 -24.57 16.68
C ARG A 276 13.60 -25.49 16.49
N LYS A 277 14.58 -25.07 15.68
CA LYS A 277 15.80 -25.83 15.45
C LYS A 277 16.65 -25.93 16.73
N TYR A 278 16.82 -24.83 17.47
CA TYR A 278 17.53 -24.81 18.75
C TYR A 278 16.88 -25.72 19.80
N VAL A 279 15.54 -25.67 19.94
CA VAL A 279 14.79 -26.53 20.87
C VAL A 279 14.91 -28.00 20.49
N LYS A 280 14.85 -28.33 19.19
CA LYS A 280 15.00 -29.71 18.69
C LYS A 280 16.40 -30.27 18.99
N GLU A 281 17.45 -29.48 18.78
CA GLU A 281 18.83 -29.86 19.09
C GLU A 281 19.06 -30.04 20.61
N LYS A 282 18.44 -29.19 21.44
CA LYS A 282 18.52 -29.34 22.91
C LYS A 282 17.82 -30.61 23.40
N LYS A 283 16.65 -30.95 22.84
CA LYS A 283 15.92 -32.18 23.17
C LYS A 283 16.66 -33.44 22.72
N ALA A 284 17.31 -33.42 21.55
CA ALA A 284 18.12 -34.53 21.06
C ALA A 284 19.38 -34.80 21.92
N GLY A 285 19.86 -33.79 22.65
CA GLY A 285 21.01 -33.92 23.56
C GLY A 285 20.68 -34.43 24.97
N CYS A 286 19.41 -34.50 25.38
CA CYS A 286 19.00 -34.97 26.72
C CYS A 286 18.59 -36.45 26.78
N GLY A 287 18.61 -37.17 25.64
CA GLY A 287 18.19 -38.58 25.56
C GLY A 287 19.34 -39.60 25.60
N LYS A 288 20.55 -39.20 25.95
CA LYS A 288 21.69 -40.11 26.16
C LYS A 288 22.31 -39.84 27.53
N ILE A 289 21.70 -40.42 28.56
CA ILE A 289 22.36 -40.77 29.82
C ILE A 289 22.27 -42.29 29.90
#